data_AF-A0AAE3G0D3-F1
#
_entry.id   AF-A0AAE3G0D3-F1
#
_cell.length_a   1.000
_cell.length_b   1.000
_cell.length_c   1.000
_cell.angle_alpha   90.00
_cell.angle_beta   90.00
_cell.angle_gamma   90.00
#
_symmetry.space_group_name_H-M   'P 1'
#
loop_
_entity.id
_entity.type
_entity.pdbx_description
1 polymer ?
#
loop_
_entity_poly.entity_id
_entity_poly.type
_entity_poly.pdbx_seq_one_letter_code
_entity_poly.pdbx_strand_id
1 'polypeptide(L)'
;MSDTSQWFGQFNLEPHHTRTWRVGPLSFWVNRAYHEWRLRVETGGDPYSPSVELDLFEERQADVEDRKVQRFLVSDESRRLDIGLLLPDRPIVSSPASPVSIPGGESVRFYLSYPLWVSLSAGDPGRTLTEFASYRLSDTWFGPNTREGMLCYATRSRCRLNVSDHPYLPYRAITPLVISNRAKDALPLDRVKLPVSSLSLYRSRGPGWLWTQDVTLLRQEGGDMAELQLGRGAPEEADAADLVAGARELSPRNAMVRAFSALF
;
A
#
# COMPACT_ATOMS: atom_id res chain seq x y z
N MET A 1 -22.74 -14.25 10.65
CA MET A 1 -21.72 -14.99 9.87
C MET A 1 -20.48 -14.13 9.87
N SER A 2 -19.48 -14.51 10.66
CA SER A 2 -18.26 -13.73 10.84
C SER A 2 -17.47 -13.77 9.53
N ASP A 3 -17.28 -12.59 8.92
CA ASP A 3 -16.58 -12.40 7.65
C ASP A 3 -15.14 -12.94 7.78
N THR A 4 -14.96 -14.20 7.40
CA THR A 4 -13.67 -14.92 7.53
C THR A 4 -12.66 -14.43 6.49
N SER A 5 -13.05 -13.48 5.63
CA SER A 5 -12.20 -12.87 4.60
C SER A 5 -11.41 -11.65 5.10
N GLN A 6 -11.85 -11.02 6.19
CA GLN A 6 -11.24 -9.78 6.67
C GLN A 6 -10.05 -10.08 7.62
N TRP A 7 -8.83 -9.97 7.08
CA TRP A 7 -7.59 -10.28 7.80
C TRP A 7 -7.03 -9.12 8.65
N PHE A 8 -7.61 -7.93 8.53
CA PHE A 8 -7.21 -6.71 9.25
C PHE A 8 -8.41 -6.12 10.02
N GLY A 9 -8.16 -5.35 11.07
CA GLY A 9 -9.15 -4.80 11.98
C GLY A 9 -8.85 -5.17 13.43
N GLN A 10 -9.88 -5.15 14.28
CA GLN A 10 -9.74 -5.47 15.68
C GLN A 10 -9.87 -6.98 15.92
N PHE A 11 -8.96 -7.50 16.74
CA PHE A 11 -8.93 -8.87 17.23
C PHE A 11 -8.74 -8.87 18.74
N ASN A 12 -9.16 -9.96 19.38
CA ASN A 12 -8.85 -10.23 20.79
C ASN A 12 -7.89 -11.42 20.85
N LEU A 13 -6.82 -11.30 21.61
CA LEU A 13 -5.84 -12.34 21.84
C LEU A 13 -5.62 -12.56 23.34
N GLU A 14 -5.94 -13.77 23.80
CA GLU A 14 -5.76 -14.18 25.20
C GLU A 14 -4.27 -14.37 25.53
N PRO A 15 -3.87 -14.21 26.81
CA PRO A 15 -2.55 -14.64 27.25
C PRO A 15 -2.25 -16.09 26.83
N HIS A 16 -0.98 -16.32 26.48
CA HIS A 16 -0.45 -17.57 25.94
C HIS A 16 -1.05 -18.04 24.63
N HIS A 17 -1.79 -17.19 23.91
CA HIS A 17 -2.26 -17.52 22.58
C HIS A 17 -1.41 -16.84 21.52
N THR A 18 -1.21 -17.57 20.43
CA THR A 18 -0.59 -17.09 19.21
C THR A 18 -1.64 -17.09 18.11
N ARG A 19 -1.78 -15.95 17.45
CA ARG A 19 -2.56 -15.82 16.23
C ARG A 19 -1.63 -15.66 15.05
N THR A 20 -1.98 -16.27 13.93
CA THR A 20 -1.18 -16.27 12.71
C THR A 20 -1.99 -15.77 11.54
N TRP A 21 -1.31 -15.07 10.64
CA TRP A 21 -1.84 -14.57 9.40
C TRP A 21 -0.91 -14.98 8.27
N ARG A 22 -1.46 -15.60 7.23
CA ARG A 22 -0.78 -15.78 5.93
C ARG A 22 -1.61 -15.08 4.87
N VAL A 23 -1.08 -13.99 4.33
CA VAL A 23 -1.77 -13.09 3.40
C VAL A 23 -0.88 -12.88 2.18
N GLY A 24 -1.15 -13.62 1.12
CA GLY A 24 -0.27 -13.72 -0.05
C GLY A 24 1.17 -14.05 0.37
N PRO A 25 2.15 -13.17 0.12
CA PRO A 25 3.55 -13.40 0.49
C PRO A 25 3.88 -13.07 1.95
N LEU A 26 2.96 -12.49 2.71
CA LEU A 26 3.18 -12.08 4.09
C LEU A 26 2.75 -13.20 5.03
N SER A 27 3.64 -13.61 5.95
CA SER A 27 3.29 -14.41 7.12
C SER A 27 3.69 -13.69 8.39
N PHE A 28 2.79 -13.55 9.35
CA PHE A 28 3.13 -13.01 10.66
C PHE A 28 2.41 -13.72 11.80
N TRP A 29 3.08 -13.74 12.95
CA TRP A 29 2.64 -14.38 14.18
C TRP A 29 2.65 -13.34 15.28
N VAL A 30 1.51 -13.19 15.94
CA VAL A 30 1.38 -12.34 17.12
C VAL A 30 1.08 -13.25 18.29
N ASN A 31 1.97 -13.25 19.28
CA ASN A 31 1.78 -13.95 20.53
C ASN A 31 1.56 -12.94 21.66
N ARG A 32 0.60 -13.25 22.54
CA ARG A 32 0.35 -12.49 23.75
C ARG A 32 0.89 -13.26 24.95
N ALA A 33 1.97 -12.77 25.56
CA ALA A 33 2.45 -13.24 26.87
C ALA A 33 1.99 -12.28 27.98
N TYR A 34 2.22 -12.57 29.27
CA TYR A 34 1.94 -11.60 30.33
C TYR A 34 2.80 -10.34 30.16
N HIS A 35 2.17 -9.17 30.14
CA HIS A 35 2.79 -7.85 29.93
C HIS A 35 3.70 -7.72 28.68
N GLU A 36 3.57 -8.62 27.71
CA GLU A 36 4.42 -8.66 26.54
C GLU A 36 3.62 -9.07 25.29
N TRP A 37 3.89 -8.40 24.17
CA TRP A 37 3.51 -8.83 22.83
C TRP A 37 4.75 -9.25 22.05
N ARG A 38 4.66 -10.37 21.35
CA ARG A 38 5.72 -10.89 20.48
C ARG A 38 5.24 -10.93 19.05
N LEU A 39 6.04 -10.42 18.14
CA LEU A 39 5.76 -10.42 16.72
C LEU A 39 6.90 -11.11 15.97
N ARG A 40 6.55 -12.06 15.12
CA ARG A 40 7.43 -12.53 14.05
C ARG A 40 6.81 -12.16 12.71
N VAL A 41 7.61 -11.64 11.80
CA VAL A 41 7.20 -11.32 10.43
C VAL A 41 8.14 -12.03 9.46
N GLU A 42 7.56 -12.68 8.47
CA GLU A 42 8.27 -13.28 7.35
C GLU A 42 7.58 -12.88 6.05
N THR A 43 8.39 -12.56 5.04
CA THR A 43 7.90 -12.30 3.68
C THR A 43 8.54 -13.31 2.74
N GLY A 44 7.73 -14.04 1.98
CA GLY A 44 8.21 -15.07 1.05
C GLY A 44 7.07 -15.69 0.25
N GLY A 45 7.41 -16.45 -0.80
CA GLY A 45 6.41 -17.05 -1.70
C GLY A 45 6.00 -16.15 -2.86
N ASP A 46 4.87 -16.47 -3.50
CA ASP A 46 4.38 -15.74 -4.66
C ASP A 46 3.79 -14.37 -4.27
N PRO A 47 4.38 -13.24 -4.73
CA PRO A 47 3.87 -11.90 -4.43
C PRO A 47 2.49 -11.58 -5.03
N TYR A 48 1.94 -12.47 -5.86
CA TYR A 48 0.61 -12.36 -6.47
C TYR A 48 -0.35 -13.48 -6.03
N SER A 49 -0.05 -14.22 -4.96
CA SER A 49 -1.01 -15.16 -4.37
C SER A 49 -2.16 -14.41 -3.67
N PRO A 50 -3.44 -14.67 -4.00
CA PRO A 50 -4.57 -14.02 -3.34
C PRO A 50 -4.94 -14.67 -1.99
N SER A 51 -4.20 -15.68 -1.53
CA SER A 51 -4.55 -16.49 -0.36
C SER A 51 -4.58 -15.69 0.94
N VAL A 52 -5.56 -16.01 1.79
CA VAL A 52 -5.69 -15.49 3.15
C VAL A 52 -6.01 -16.67 4.06
N GLU A 53 -5.14 -16.93 5.02
CA GLU A 53 -5.32 -17.95 6.03
C GLU A 53 -5.04 -17.35 7.41
N LEU A 54 -5.97 -17.56 8.34
CA LEU A 54 -5.84 -17.12 9.72
C LEU A 54 -5.93 -18.35 10.63
N ASP A 55 -5.06 -18.42 11.62
CA ASP A 55 -5.09 -19.50 12.62
C ASP A 55 -4.89 -18.94 14.03
N LEU A 56 -5.39 -19.66 15.03
CA LEU A 56 -5.29 -19.31 16.44
C LEU A 56 -5.04 -20.57 17.25
N PHE A 57 -3.97 -20.58 18.04
CA PHE A 57 -3.66 -21.69 18.93
C PHE A 57 -3.06 -21.21 20.25
N GLU A 58 -3.18 -22.05 21.27
CA GLU A 58 -2.53 -21.86 22.56
C GLU A 58 -1.09 -22.35 22.49
N GLU A 59 -0.14 -21.50 22.90
CA GLU A 59 1.28 -21.78 22.91
C GLU A 59 1.64 -22.57 24.18
N ARG A 60 1.74 -23.90 24.04
CA ARG A 60 1.97 -24.82 25.17
C ARG A 60 3.41 -24.85 25.67
N GLN A 61 4.38 -24.37 24.89
CA GLN A 61 5.79 -24.24 25.27
C GLN A 61 6.38 -22.99 24.59
N ALA A 62 7.25 -22.27 25.31
CA ALA A 62 7.98 -21.14 24.75
C ALA A 62 8.86 -21.65 23.60
N ASP A 63 8.48 -21.33 22.36
CA ASP A 63 9.33 -21.60 21.20
C ASP A 63 10.71 -20.99 21.46
N VAL A 64 11.75 -21.77 21.10
CA VAL A 64 13.17 -21.42 21.23
C VAL A 64 13.39 -19.99 20.74
N GLU A 65 14.18 -19.18 21.48
CA GLU A 65 14.46 -17.77 21.16
C GLU A 65 14.87 -17.57 19.68
N ASP A 66 13.88 -17.29 18.85
CA ASP A 66 14.09 -16.95 17.45
C ASP A 66 14.56 -15.49 17.40
N ARG A 67 15.77 -15.28 16.88
CA ARG A 67 16.42 -13.96 16.75
C ARG A 67 15.61 -12.97 15.91
N LYS A 68 14.58 -13.42 15.19
CA LYS A 68 13.68 -12.56 14.40
C LYS A 68 12.46 -12.05 15.17
N VAL A 69 12.25 -12.49 16.41
CA VAL A 69 11.09 -12.06 17.22
C VAL A 69 11.30 -10.64 17.75
N GLN A 70 10.38 -9.75 17.41
CA GLN A 70 10.27 -8.43 18.00
C GLN A 70 9.42 -8.53 19.27
N ARG A 71 9.86 -7.90 20.36
CA ARG A 71 9.22 -7.96 21.67
C ARG A 71 8.81 -6.56 22.11
N PHE A 72 7.57 -6.42 22.57
CA PHE A 72 7.01 -5.15 23.04
C PHE A 72 6.47 -5.34 24.46
N LEU A 73 7.08 -4.66 25.43
CA LEU A 73 6.63 -4.69 26.82
C LEU A 73 5.51 -3.67 27.02
N VAL A 74 4.36 -4.13 27.47
CA VAL A 74 3.20 -3.29 27.78
C VAL A 74 2.68 -3.63 29.15
N SER A 75 2.51 -2.63 30.01
CA SER A 75 1.94 -2.82 31.35
C SER A 75 0.47 -3.21 31.30
N ASP A 76 -0.22 -2.82 30.22
CA ASP A 76 -1.63 -3.10 29.98
C ASP A 76 -1.92 -4.61 29.85
N GLU A 77 -3.00 -5.05 30.49
CA GLU A 77 -3.51 -6.42 30.46
C GLU A 77 -4.55 -6.64 29.36
N SER A 78 -4.93 -5.60 28.63
CA SER A 78 -5.85 -5.67 27.51
C SER A 78 -5.47 -6.76 26.51
N ARG A 79 -6.51 -7.41 25.99
CA ARG A 79 -6.46 -8.46 24.97
C ARG A 79 -6.59 -7.89 23.56
N ARG A 80 -6.78 -6.57 23.45
CA ARG A 80 -7.05 -5.89 22.20
C ARG A 80 -5.80 -5.85 21.34
N LEU A 81 -5.95 -6.34 20.12
CA LEU A 81 -4.97 -6.30 19.04
C LEU A 81 -5.64 -5.67 17.82
N ASP A 82 -5.08 -4.60 17.27
CA ASP A 82 -5.57 -3.97 16.05
C ASP A 82 -4.53 -4.16 14.94
N ILE A 83 -4.98 -4.70 13.80
CA ILE A 83 -4.22 -4.81 12.55
C ILE A 83 -4.75 -3.73 11.60
N GLY A 84 -3.96 -2.69 11.38
CA GLY A 84 -4.28 -1.63 10.42
C GLY A 84 -3.58 -1.85 9.08
N LEU A 85 -4.15 -1.26 8.03
CA LEU A 85 -3.51 -1.16 6.72
C LEU A 85 -3.14 0.29 6.44
N LEU A 86 -1.96 0.49 5.87
CA LEU A 86 -1.44 1.79 5.52
C LEU A 86 -0.88 1.74 4.10
N LEU A 87 -0.93 2.87 3.39
CA LEU A 87 -0.20 2.99 2.13
C LEU A 87 1.32 2.96 2.37
N PRO A 88 2.15 2.79 1.33
CA PRO A 88 3.60 2.89 1.48
C PRO A 88 4.05 4.24 2.02
N ASP A 89 5.14 4.23 2.79
CA ASP A 89 5.77 5.40 3.40
C ASP A 89 6.61 6.24 2.42
N ARG A 90 6.69 5.83 1.15
CA ARG A 90 7.45 6.50 0.09
C ARG A 90 6.68 6.46 -1.23
N PRO A 91 6.91 7.42 -2.13
CA PRO A 91 6.35 7.39 -3.47
C PRO A 91 6.69 6.11 -4.23
N ILE A 92 5.79 5.72 -5.11
CA ILE A 92 5.95 4.55 -5.98
C ILE A 92 6.22 5.00 -7.39
N VAL A 93 7.20 4.37 -8.03
CA VAL A 93 7.47 4.50 -9.45
C VAL A 93 7.00 3.25 -10.17
N SER A 94 6.23 3.43 -11.23
CA SER A 94 5.79 2.38 -12.13
C SER A 94 6.18 2.71 -13.56
N SER A 95 6.41 1.67 -14.34
CA SER A 95 6.66 1.74 -15.77
C SER A 95 5.58 0.97 -16.52
N PRO A 96 5.13 1.45 -17.69
CA PRO A 96 4.34 0.66 -18.63
C PRO A 96 5.08 -0.63 -19.05
N ALA A 97 4.34 -1.63 -19.55
CA ALA A 97 4.93 -2.89 -20.01
C ALA A 97 5.89 -2.72 -21.21
N SER A 98 5.60 -1.74 -22.05
CA SER A 98 6.37 -1.31 -23.20
C SER A 98 6.32 0.22 -23.27
N PRO A 99 7.30 0.90 -23.88
CA PRO A 99 7.25 2.36 -24.05
C PRO A 99 5.90 2.79 -24.65
N VAL A 100 5.28 3.81 -24.05
CA VAL A 100 4.05 4.41 -24.54
C VAL A 100 4.25 5.90 -24.71
N SER A 101 3.56 6.48 -25.68
CA SER A 101 3.54 7.92 -25.89
C SER A 101 2.09 8.39 -25.86
N ILE A 102 1.81 9.42 -25.07
CA ILE A 102 0.48 10.04 -24.97
C ILE A 102 0.47 11.25 -25.90
N PRO A 103 -0.29 11.22 -27.01
CA PRO A 103 -0.33 12.33 -27.96
C PRO A 103 -0.74 13.67 -27.30
N GLY A 104 -0.42 14.78 -27.97
CA GLY A 104 -0.85 16.09 -27.53
C GLY A 104 -2.38 16.22 -27.54
N GLY A 105 -2.95 16.77 -26.48
CA GLY A 105 -4.40 16.90 -26.28
C GLY A 105 -5.08 15.67 -25.65
N GLU A 106 -4.38 14.54 -25.54
CA GLU A 106 -4.97 13.29 -25.07
C GLU A 106 -4.94 13.13 -23.54
N SER A 107 -5.84 12.31 -23.03
CA SER A 107 -5.93 11.94 -21.62
C SER A 107 -6.13 10.43 -21.47
N VAL A 108 -5.28 9.80 -20.67
CA VAL A 108 -5.27 8.34 -20.50
C VAL A 108 -5.39 7.97 -19.03
N ARG A 109 -6.24 7.00 -18.71
CA ARG A 109 -6.40 6.43 -17.36
C ARG A 109 -5.66 5.11 -17.25
N PHE A 110 -4.83 4.99 -16.23
CA PHE A 110 -4.08 3.81 -15.85
C PHE A 110 -4.50 3.34 -14.46
N TYR A 111 -4.30 2.06 -14.18
CA TYR A 111 -4.50 1.46 -12.86
C TYR A 111 -3.17 0.87 -12.40
N LEU A 112 -2.70 1.33 -11.25
CA LEU A 112 -1.42 0.93 -10.66
C LEU A 112 -1.70 0.18 -9.36
N SER A 113 -1.09 -1.00 -9.21
CA SER A 113 -1.26 -1.83 -8.02
C SER A 113 0.05 -1.99 -7.25
N TYR A 114 -0.02 -1.91 -5.93
CA TYR A 114 1.16 -2.01 -5.06
C TYR A 114 0.81 -2.54 -3.65
N PRO A 115 1.76 -3.22 -3.00
CA PRO A 115 1.55 -3.78 -1.67
C PRO A 115 1.40 -2.69 -0.60
N LEU A 116 0.65 -3.02 0.43
CA LEU A 116 0.37 -2.16 1.57
C LEU A 116 1.33 -2.43 2.72
N TRP A 117 1.39 -1.47 3.64
CA TRP A 117 1.98 -1.63 4.95
C TRP A 117 0.93 -2.09 5.95
N VAL A 118 1.38 -2.80 6.97
CA VAL A 118 0.58 -3.29 8.09
C VAL A 118 1.04 -2.57 9.33
N SER A 119 0.11 -2.00 10.09
CA SER A 119 0.38 -1.47 11.43
C SER A 119 -0.15 -2.44 12.48
N LEU A 120 0.69 -2.79 13.44
CA LEU A 120 0.30 -3.57 14.59
C LEU A 120 0.13 -2.64 15.79
N SER A 121 -1.07 -2.61 16.37
CA SER A 121 -1.33 -1.86 17.60
C SER A 121 -1.94 -2.77 18.66
N ALA A 122 -1.66 -2.49 19.93
CA ALA A 122 -2.21 -3.28 21.02
C ALA A 122 -2.56 -2.43 22.24
N GLY A 123 -3.48 -2.95 23.04
CA GLY A 123 -3.89 -2.35 24.31
C GLY A 123 -5.13 -1.45 24.23
N ASP A 124 -5.51 -0.88 25.37
CA ASP A 124 -6.58 0.12 25.50
C ASP A 124 -6.13 1.28 26.45
N PRO A 125 -5.91 2.51 25.95
CA PRO A 125 -6.01 2.92 24.56
C PRO A 125 -4.96 2.20 23.68
N GLY A 126 -5.32 1.94 22.42
CA GLY A 126 -4.46 1.25 21.47
C GLY A 126 -3.15 1.99 21.20
N ARG A 127 -2.03 1.28 21.28
CA ARG A 127 -0.67 1.81 21.04
C ARG A 127 -0.06 1.12 19.84
N THR A 128 0.44 1.87 18.86
CA THR A 128 1.19 1.31 17.74
C THR A 128 2.48 0.69 18.23
N LEU A 129 2.64 -0.61 18.02
CA LEU A 129 3.83 -1.37 18.35
C LEU A 129 4.87 -1.26 17.22
N THR A 130 4.45 -1.49 15.98
CA THR A 130 5.33 -1.46 14.81
C THR A 130 4.54 -1.38 13.50
N GLU A 131 5.25 -1.08 12.41
CA GLU A 131 4.75 -1.20 11.04
C GLU A 131 5.69 -2.04 10.18
N PHE A 132 5.15 -2.79 9.23
CA PHE A 132 5.93 -3.60 8.29
C PHE A 132 5.22 -3.74 6.94
N ALA A 133 5.99 -3.90 5.86
CA ALA A 133 5.42 -4.06 4.53
C ALA A 133 4.85 -5.48 4.34
N SER A 134 3.67 -5.59 3.74
CA SER A 134 3.13 -6.90 3.29
C SER A 134 4.01 -7.54 2.22
N TYR A 135 4.60 -6.72 1.36
CA TYR A 135 5.68 -7.12 0.47
C TYR A 135 6.58 -5.92 0.21
N ARG A 136 7.87 -6.06 0.52
CA ARG A 136 8.84 -4.96 0.33
C ARG A 136 9.20 -4.84 -1.15
N LEU A 137 8.80 -3.73 -1.77
CA LEU A 137 9.23 -3.37 -3.11
C LEU A 137 10.71 -2.99 -3.13
N SER A 138 11.35 -3.11 -4.30
CA SER A 138 12.73 -2.68 -4.49
C SER A 138 12.85 -1.16 -4.42
N ASP A 139 13.93 -0.67 -3.80
CA ASP A 139 14.26 0.75 -3.81
C ASP A 139 14.68 1.20 -5.22
N THR A 140 14.29 2.41 -5.60
CA THR A 140 14.66 3.03 -6.87
C THR A 140 14.83 4.53 -6.70
N TRP A 141 15.71 5.12 -7.50
CA TRP A 141 15.87 6.57 -7.54
C TRP A 141 15.00 7.17 -8.65
N PHE A 142 14.29 8.26 -8.33
CA PHE A 142 13.52 9.03 -9.29
C PHE A 142 14.04 10.47 -9.36
N GLY A 143 14.71 10.80 -10.46
CA GLY A 143 15.29 12.11 -10.72
C GLY A 143 16.37 12.03 -11.80
N PRO A 144 16.84 13.18 -12.31
CA PRO A 144 17.83 13.24 -13.39
C PRO A 144 19.20 12.67 -13.00
N ASN A 145 19.58 12.69 -11.72
CA ASN A 145 20.87 12.18 -11.24
C ASN A 145 20.82 11.86 -9.74
N THR A 146 21.88 11.29 -9.17
CA THR A 146 21.94 10.89 -7.75
C THR A 146 21.97 12.04 -6.74
N ARG A 147 22.13 13.29 -7.18
CA ARG A 147 22.06 14.50 -6.33
C ARG A 147 20.67 15.15 -6.36
N GLU A 148 19.97 15.02 -7.48
CA GLU A 148 18.67 15.63 -7.74
C GLU A 148 17.65 14.54 -8.02
N GLY A 149 16.78 14.30 -7.05
CA GLY A 149 15.75 13.29 -7.14
C GLY A 149 15.28 12.87 -5.75
N MET A 150 14.62 11.71 -5.70
CA MET A 150 14.17 11.14 -4.44
C MET A 150 14.18 9.62 -4.49
N LEU A 151 14.31 9.02 -3.30
CA LEU A 151 14.16 7.59 -3.10
C LEU A 151 12.68 7.21 -3.16
N CYS A 152 12.38 6.22 -3.98
CA CYS A 152 11.04 5.69 -4.23
C CYS A 152 11.06 4.16 -4.16
N TYR A 153 9.88 3.55 -4.18
CA TYR A 153 9.73 2.12 -4.46
C TYR A 153 9.42 1.86 -5.94
N ALA A 154 9.96 0.79 -6.51
CA ALA A 154 9.62 0.34 -7.85
C ALA A 154 8.52 -0.73 -7.81
N THR A 155 7.41 -0.52 -8.54
CA THR A 155 6.38 -1.54 -8.75
C THR A 155 6.47 -2.16 -10.15
N ARG A 156 6.13 -3.45 -10.25
CA ARG A 156 6.05 -4.21 -11.51
C ARG A 156 4.62 -4.29 -12.06
N SER A 157 3.71 -3.42 -11.62
CA SER A 157 2.29 -3.50 -11.99
C SER A 157 1.96 -3.12 -13.44
N ARG A 158 2.95 -2.63 -14.21
CA ARG A 158 2.90 -2.39 -15.67
C ARG A 158 1.93 -1.32 -16.17
N CYS A 159 1.41 -0.43 -15.30
CA CYS A 159 0.47 0.63 -15.68
C CYS A 159 -0.67 0.11 -16.57
N ARG A 160 -1.55 -0.73 -16.03
CA ARG A 160 -2.61 -1.38 -16.84
C ARG A 160 -3.69 -0.37 -17.23
N LEU A 161 -4.32 -0.57 -18.38
CA LEU A 161 -5.39 0.31 -18.88
C LEU A 161 -6.77 -0.10 -18.37
N ASN A 162 -6.99 -1.38 -18.08
CA ASN A 162 -8.25 -1.87 -17.52
C ASN A 162 -8.05 -2.38 -16.10
N VAL A 163 -8.99 -2.06 -15.21
CA VAL A 163 -9.00 -2.58 -13.83
C VAL A 163 -9.11 -4.10 -13.82
N SER A 164 -9.90 -4.69 -14.73
CA SER A 164 -10.12 -6.13 -14.87
C SER A 164 -8.85 -6.92 -15.15
N ASP A 165 -7.79 -6.25 -15.61
CA ASP A 165 -6.51 -6.90 -15.84
C ASP A 165 -5.78 -7.17 -14.50
N HIS A 166 -6.08 -6.43 -13.44
CA HIS A 166 -5.48 -6.67 -12.13
C HIS A 166 -6.13 -7.88 -11.44
N PRO A 167 -5.34 -8.82 -10.90
CA PRO A 167 -5.88 -9.83 -10.01
C PRO A 167 -6.33 -9.19 -8.69
N TYR A 168 -7.39 -9.72 -8.10
CA TYR A 168 -7.79 -9.35 -6.75
C TYR A 168 -6.74 -9.81 -5.75
N LEU A 169 -6.14 -8.87 -5.00
CA LEU A 169 -5.11 -9.15 -4.00
C LEU A 169 -5.41 -8.36 -2.72
N PRO A 170 -5.74 -9.02 -1.59
CA PRO A 170 -6.31 -8.38 -0.40
C PRO A 170 -5.31 -7.56 0.42
N TYR A 171 -4.06 -7.50 0.00
CA TYR A 171 -2.95 -6.77 0.61
C TYR A 171 -2.34 -5.72 -0.33
N ARG A 172 -3.00 -5.44 -1.45
CA ARG A 172 -2.57 -4.42 -2.42
C ARG A 172 -3.67 -3.40 -2.65
N ALA A 173 -3.29 -2.13 -2.75
CA ALA A 173 -4.19 -1.08 -3.22
C ALA A 173 -4.08 -0.92 -4.74
N ILE A 174 -5.15 -0.40 -5.34
CA ILE A 174 -5.19 0.14 -6.69
C ILE A 174 -5.33 1.66 -6.63
N THR A 175 -4.46 2.35 -7.37
CA THR A 175 -4.57 3.78 -7.67
C THR A 175 -4.97 3.97 -9.12
N PRO A 176 -6.14 4.56 -9.38
CA PRO A 176 -6.43 5.13 -10.69
C PRO A 176 -5.57 6.37 -10.92
N LEU A 177 -4.89 6.41 -12.04
CA LEU A 177 -4.00 7.48 -12.46
C LEU A 177 -4.47 8.01 -13.82
N VAL A 178 -4.87 9.27 -13.88
CA VAL A 178 -5.13 9.97 -15.14
C VAL A 178 -3.92 10.80 -15.51
N ILE A 179 -3.36 10.60 -16.70
CA ILE A 179 -2.34 11.47 -17.28
C ILE A 179 -2.98 12.23 -18.43
N SER A 180 -3.03 13.56 -18.31
CA SER A 180 -3.57 14.45 -19.34
C SER A 180 -2.44 15.28 -19.92
N ASN A 181 -2.16 15.10 -21.21
CA ASN A 181 -1.15 15.85 -21.94
C ASN A 181 -1.82 17.02 -22.66
N ARG A 182 -1.79 18.21 -22.06
CA ARG A 182 -2.38 19.43 -22.67
C ARG A 182 -1.43 20.16 -23.60
N ALA A 183 -0.20 19.68 -23.75
CA ALA A 183 0.75 20.23 -24.71
C ALA A 183 0.44 19.74 -26.13
N LYS A 184 1.10 20.34 -27.12
CA LYS A 184 0.95 19.98 -28.55
C LYS A 184 1.79 18.76 -28.95
N ASP A 185 2.91 18.55 -28.26
CA ASP A 185 3.83 17.44 -28.50
C ASP A 185 3.40 16.19 -27.72
N ALA A 186 3.82 15.03 -28.22
CA ALA A 186 3.55 13.76 -27.54
C ALA A 186 4.42 13.63 -26.28
N LEU A 187 3.84 13.07 -25.21
CA LEU A 187 4.51 12.78 -23.96
C LEU A 187 4.99 11.32 -23.95
N PRO A 188 6.29 11.05 -24.13
CA PRO A 188 6.84 9.72 -23.88
C PRO A 188 6.77 9.40 -22.38
N LEU A 189 6.29 8.21 -22.04
CA LEU A 189 6.08 7.77 -20.67
C LEU A 189 6.85 6.48 -20.38
N ASP A 190 8.05 6.62 -19.82
CA ASP A 190 8.86 5.48 -19.39
C ASP A 190 8.60 5.12 -17.93
N ARG A 191 8.51 6.15 -17.07
CA ARG A 191 8.26 6.00 -15.64
C ARG A 191 7.32 7.11 -15.17
N VAL A 192 6.41 6.73 -14.29
CA VAL A 192 5.54 7.65 -13.56
C VAL A 192 5.69 7.44 -12.06
N LYS A 193 5.81 8.56 -11.34
CA LYS A 193 5.86 8.59 -9.87
C LYS A 193 4.48 8.93 -9.30
N LEU A 194 3.99 8.06 -8.41
CA LEU A 194 2.79 8.25 -7.61
C LEU A 194 3.14 8.68 -6.18
N PRO A 195 2.55 9.77 -5.66
CA PRO A 195 2.74 10.24 -4.29
C PRO A 195 1.84 9.48 -3.30
N VAL A 196 2.05 8.16 -3.18
CA VAL A 196 1.12 7.27 -2.44
C VAL A 196 1.04 7.58 -0.93
N SER A 197 2.08 8.16 -0.33
CA SER A 197 2.07 8.61 1.08
C SER A 197 1.04 9.71 1.34
N SER A 198 0.66 10.45 0.30
CA SER A 198 -0.28 11.56 0.33
C SER A 198 -1.74 11.17 0.04
N LEU A 199 -1.99 9.88 -0.21
CA LEU A 199 -3.32 9.37 -0.52
C LEU A 199 -3.93 8.69 0.71
N SER A 200 -5.25 8.56 0.72
CA SER A 200 -6.01 7.78 1.68
C SER A 200 -6.37 6.41 1.09
N LEU A 201 -6.57 5.43 1.95
CA LEU A 201 -6.92 4.06 1.61
C LEU A 201 -8.41 3.82 1.89
N TYR A 202 -9.10 3.24 0.94
CA TYR A 202 -10.53 2.90 1.01
C TYR A 202 -10.72 1.42 0.70
N ARG A 203 -11.76 0.80 1.26
CA ARG A 203 -12.18 -0.57 0.95
C ARG A 203 -13.57 -0.53 0.34
N SER A 204 -13.71 -1.07 -0.86
CA SER A 204 -15.01 -1.31 -1.49
C SER A 204 -15.84 -2.29 -0.64
N ARG A 205 -17.14 -2.05 -0.51
CA ARG A 205 -18.05 -2.94 0.23
C ARG A 205 -18.30 -4.29 -0.45
N GLY A 206 -18.07 -4.36 -1.77
CA GLY A 206 -18.21 -5.57 -2.58
C GLY A 206 -17.05 -6.56 -2.37
N PRO A 207 -16.21 -6.86 -3.38
CA PRO A 207 -15.15 -7.87 -3.27
C PRO A 207 -14.05 -7.55 -2.25
N GLY A 208 -14.10 -6.38 -1.60
CA GLY A 208 -13.09 -5.93 -0.65
C GLY A 208 -11.85 -5.31 -1.30
N TRP A 209 -11.93 -4.92 -2.57
CA TRP A 209 -10.84 -4.19 -3.25
C TRP A 209 -10.44 -2.97 -2.45
N LEU A 210 -9.13 -2.77 -2.38
CA LEU A 210 -8.51 -1.64 -1.72
C LEU A 210 -8.14 -0.59 -2.76
N TRP A 211 -8.61 0.63 -2.55
CA TRP A 211 -8.50 1.73 -3.49
C TRP A 211 -7.86 2.94 -2.83
N THR A 212 -7.22 3.77 -3.64
CA THR A 212 -6.90 5.15 -3.27
C THR A 212 -7.77 6.12 -4.03
N GLN A 213 -7.70 7.40 -3.65
CA GLN A 213 -8.21 8.48 -4.51
C GLN A 213 -7.65 8.40 -5.94
N ASP A 214 -8.41 8.97 -6.88
CA ASP A 214 -7.90 9.36 -8.18
C ASP A 214 -6.66 10.26 -8.05
N VAL A 215 -5.65 9.95 -8.85
CA VAL A 215 -4.50 10.81 -9.07
C VAL A 215 -4.56 11.33 -10.50
N THR A 216 -4.57 12.64 -10.69
CA THR A 216 -4.49 13.25 -12.02
C THR A 216 -3.18 14.01 -12.15
N LEU A 217 -2.43 13.75 -13.21
CA LEU A 217 -1.21 14.47 -13.60
C LEU A 217 -1.47 15.24 -14.90
N LEU A 218 -1.44 16.56 -14.83
CA LEU A 218 -1.67 17.44 -15.96
C LEU A 218 -0.34 18.00 -16.45
N ARG A 219 0.07 17.63 -17.66
CA ARG A 219 1.20 18.25 -18.34
C ARG A 219 0.70 19.47 -19.12
N GLN A 220 1.26 20.64 -18.82
CA GLN A 220 1.03 21.88 -19.57
C GLN A 220 2.13 22.08 -20.63
N GLU A 221 2.00 23.10 -21.49
CA GLU A 221 3.09 23.48 -22.42
C GLU A 221 4.35 23.89 -21.63
N GLY A 222 5.52 23.37 -22.03
CA GLY A 222 6.82 23.90 -21.59
C GLY A 222 7.47 23.31 -20.33
N GLY A 223 7.53 21.98 -20.16
CA GLY A 223 8.45 21.36 -19.18
C GLY A 223 8.13 19.91 -18.79
N ASP A 224 8.93 19.37 -17.86
CA ASP A 224 8.77 18.02 -17.27
C ASP A 224 7.84 17.99 -16.04
N MET A 225 7.38 19.15 -15.63
CA MET A 225 6.56 19.32 -14.43
C MET A 225 5.09 19.08 -14.77
N ALA A 226 4.39 18.42 -13.85
CA ALA A 226 2.95 18.17 -13.94
C ALA A 226 2.25 18.84 -12.76
N GLU A 227 1.06 19.36 -12.99
CA GLU A 227 0.15 19.69 -11.91
C GLU A 227 -0.48 18.38 -11.39
N LEU A 228 -0.25 18.07 -10.12
CA LEU A 228 -0.86 16.97 -9.41
C LEU A 228 -2.21 17.43 -8.84
N GLN A 229 -3.26 16.68 -9.16
CA GLN A 229 -4.58 16.83 -8.57
C GLN A 229 -5.00 15.52 -7.89
N LEU A 230 -5.42 15.61 -6.63
CA LEU A 230 -5.89 14.48 -5.84
C LEU A 230 -7.41 14.49 -5.70
N GLY A 231 -8.04 13.34 -5.95
CA GLY A 231 -9.47 13.12 -5.71
C GLY A 231 -9.87 13.36 -4.25
N ARG A 232 -11.16 13.59 -3.99
CA ARG A 232 -11.66 13.89 -2.63
C ARG A 232 -11.97 12.66 -1.78
N GLY A 233 -12.17 11.51 -2.42
CA GLY A 233 -12.62 10.28 -1.78
C GLY A 233 -12.20 9.06 -2.58
N ALA A 234 -12.84 7.93 -2.33
CA ALA A 234 -12.71 6.74 -3.15
C ALA A 234 -13.10 7.04 -4.62
N PRO A 235 -12.50 6.33 -5.59
CA PRO A 235 -12.80 6.51 -7.00
C PRO A 235 -14.16 5.88 -7.32
N GLU A 236 -14.76 6.26 -8.45
CA GLU A 236 -16.09 5.79 -8.85
C GLU A 236 -16.14 4.26 -8.99
N GLU A 237 -15.04 3.64 -9.42
CA GLU A 237 -14.90 2.19 -9.58
C GLU A 237 -14.95 1.41 -8.25
N ALA A 238 -14.77 2.09 -7.11
CA ALA A 238 -14.73 1.45 -5.81
C ALA A 238 -16.11 1.11 -5.24
N ASP A 239 -17.20 1.44 -5.95
CA ASP A 239 -18.61 1.15 -5.64
C ASP A 239 -18.93 1.06 -4.13
N ALA A 240 -19.29 2.20 -3.54
CA ALA A 240 -19.51 2.38 -2.11
C ALA A 240 -18.33 1.85 -1.26
N ALA A 241 -17.34 2.71 -1.03
CA ALA A 241 -16.16 2.37 -0.27
C ALA A 241 -16.07 3.12 1.06
N ASP A 242 -15.61 2.41 2.08
CA ASP A 242 -15.38 2.95 3.42
C ASP A 242 -13.90 3.29 3.61
N LEU A 243 -13.62 4.38 4.32
CA LEU A 243 -12.25 4.80 4.63
C LEU A 243 -11.59 3.78 5.57
N VAL A 244 -10.43 3.25 5.17
CA VAL A 244 -9.61 2.33 5.96
C VAL A 244 -8.51 3.08 6.70
N ALA A 245 -7.82 3.98 6.00
CA ALA A 245 -6.75 4.79 6.58
C ALA A 245 -6.62 6.13 5.87
N GLY A 246 -6.32 7.19 6.63
CA GLY A 246 -5.96 8.49 6.07
C GLY A 246 -4.57 8.50 5.45
N ALA A 247 -4.22 9.62 4.80
CA ALA A 247 -2.88 9.84 4.29
C ALA A 247 -1.83 9.91 5.39
N ARG A 248 -0.64 9.38 5.09
CA ARG A 248 0.53 9.49 5.97
C ARG A 248 1.06 10.92 6.01
N GLU A 249 1.03 11.57 4.85
CA GLU A 249 1.52 12.93 4.66
C GLU A 249 0.41 13.81 4.13
N LEU A 250 0.31 15.03 4.65
CA LEU A 250 -0.56 16.04 4.06
C LEU A 250 0.13 16.62 2.83
N SER A 251 -0.47 16.45 1.65
CA SER A 251 -0.06 17.17 0.46
C SER A 251 -1.11 18.20 0.04
N PRO A 252 -0.67 19.36 -0.45
CA PRO A 252 -1.60 20.31 -1.06
C PRO A 252 -2.26 19.65 -2.28
N ARG A 253 -3.59 19.81 -2.41
CA ARG A 253 -4.41 19.12 -3.42
C ARG A 253 -4.00 19.46 -4.86
N ASN A 254 -3.42 20.64 -5.05
CA ASN A 254 -2.88 21.12 -6.32
C ASN A 254 -1.42 21.47 -6.08
N ALA A 255 -0.51 20.62 -6.54
CA ALA A 255 0.92 20.82 -6.37
C ALA A 255 1.63 20.66 -7.71
N MET A 256 2.62 21.50 -7.99
CA MET A 256 3.52 21.26 -9.12
C MET A 256 4.53 20.21 -8.70
N VAL A 257 4.58 19.09 -9.42
CA VAL A 257 5.45 17.96 -9.11
C VAL A 257 6.19 17.48 -10.35
N ARG A 258 7.41 16.98 -10.14
CA ARG A 258 8.08 16.16 -11.14
C ARG A 258 7.57 14.73 -11.01
N ALA A 259 6.70 14.33 -11.94
CA ALA A 259 6.04 13.03 -11.92
C ALA A 259 6.43 12.11 -13.09
N PHE A 260 6.99 12.67 -14.17
CA PHE A 260 7.43 11.92 -15.34
C PHE A 260 8.96 11.87 -15.43
N SER A 261 9.49 10.80 -15.99
CA SER A 261 10.87 10.76 -16.46
C SER A 261 10.94 9.98 -17.77
N ALA A 262 11.63 10.55 -18.76
CA ALA A 262 12.07 9.84 -19.95
C ALA A 262 13.53 9.42 -19.77
N LEU A 263 13.87 8.18 -20.15
CA LEU A 263 15.26 7.75 -20.28
C LEU A 263 15.68 8.02 -21.73
N PHE A 264 16.47 9.08 -21.93
CA PHE A 264 17.10 9.38 -23.21
C PHE A 264 18.38 8.55 -23.39
#